data_AF-A0AA35X975-F1
#
_entry.id   AF-A0AA35X975-F1
#
_cell.length_a   1.000
_cell.length_b   1.000
_cell.length_c   1.000
_cell.angle_alpha   90.00
_cell.angle_beta   90.00
_cell.angle_gamma   90.00
#
_symmetry.space_group_name_H-M   'P 1'
#
loop_
_entity.id
_entity.type
_entity.pdbx_description
1 polymer ?
#
loop_
_entity_poly.entity_id
_entity_poly.type
_entity_poly.pdbx_seq_one_letter_code
_entity_poly.pdbx_strand_id
1 'polypeptide(L)'
;VRIRLVDLESGQETLKSGLVEVLRDSEWRSVCDDYWTYEDANVVCRQLGFLGFGATLIRMGFFNANEPRRYWLDDVKCNGDESSLFDCPHRGWGVHNCGRRERAGVNCLNESDIDIRIVNDDIFDNISGAVELRMGNEWRSLCCNHWTSQDARVACRQLGHSADG
;
A
#
# COMPACT_ATOMS: atom_id res chain seq x y z
N VAL A 1 15.36 -12.60 -9.83
CA VAL A 1 14.70 -12.49 -8.50
C VAL A 1 13.32 -11.90 -8.75
N ARG A 2 12.26 -12.40 -8.12
CA ARG A 2 10.89 -11.87 -8.27
C ARG A 2 10.17 -11.84 -6.93
N ILE A 3 9.09 -11.08 -6.83
CA ILE A 3 8.23 -11.04 -5.65
C ILE A 3 6.84 -11.62 -5.95
N ARG A 4 6.16 -12.09 -4.91
CA ARG A 4 4.72 -12.44 -4.93
C ARG A 4 4.08 -12.03 -3.61
N LEU A 5 2.75 -11.92 -3.61
CA LEU A 5 1.96 -11.76 -2.40
C LEU A 5 1.28 -13.09 -2.06
N VAL A 6 1.28 -13.47 -0.80
CA VAL A 6 0.59 -14.69 -0.34
C VAL A 6 -0.40 -14.38 0.77
N ASP A 7 -1.56 -15.01 0.71
CA ASP A 7 -2.59 -14.90 1.72
C ASP A 7 -2.12 -15.48 3.06
N LEU A 8 -2.54 -14.83 4.15
CA LEU A 8 -2.12 -15.18 5.51
C LEU A 8 -2.65 -16.54 5.99
N GLU A 9 -3.84 -16.93 5.54
CA GLU A 9 -4.53 -18.12 6.05
C GLU A 9 -4.31 -19.34 5.13
N SER A 10 -4.52 -19.15 3.83
CA SER A 10 -4.47 -20.21 2.84
C SER A 10 -3.07 -20.46 2.28
N GLY A 11 -2.14 -19.51 2.44
CA GLY A 11 -0.81 -19.54 1.82
C GLY A 11 -0.85 -19.49 0.28
N GLN A 12 -2.01 -19.22 -0.30
CA GLN A 12 -2.17 -19.11 -1.75
C GLN A 12 -1.69 -17.75 -2.24
N GLU A 13 -1.24 -17.72 -3.49
CA GLU A 13 -0.83 -16.48 -4.13
C GLU A 13 -2.03 -15.56 -4.35
N THR A 14 -1.87 -14.30 -3.99
CA THR A 14 -2.87 -13.25 -4.14
C THR A 14 -2.32 -12.16 -5.05
N LEU A 15 -3.22 -11.42 -5.69
CA LEU A 15 -2.80 -10.40 -6.64
C LEU A 15 -2.44 -9.07 -5.96
N LYS A 16 -3.21 -8.69 -4.94
CA LYS A 16 -3.23 -7.29 -4.44
C LYS A 16 -2.86 -7.15 -2.97
N SER A 17 -3.04 -8.20 -2.17
CA SER A 17 -2.91 -8.12 -0.72
C SER A 17 -2.37 -9.41 -0.15
N GLY A 18 -1.30 -9.35 0.64
CA GLY A 18 -0.70 -10.52 1.27
C GLY A 18 0.70 -10.25 1.83
N LEU A 19 1.30 -11.29 2.39
CA LEU A 19 2.71 -11.29 2.79
C LEU A 19 3.62 -11.26 1.58
N VAL A 20 4.69 -10.47 1.65
CA VAL A 20 5.68 -10.36 0.59
C VAL A 20 6.65 -11.54 0.68
N GLU A 21 6.71 -12.34 -0.37
CA GLU A 21 7.74 -13.35 -0.55
C GLU A 21 8.63 -13.02 -1.74
N VAL A 22 9.91 -13.36 -1.62
CA VAL A 22 10.92 -13.16 -2.65
C VAL A 22 11.41 -14.52 -3.15
N LEU A 23 11.48 -14.70 -4.46
CA LEU A 23 12.10 -15.87 -5.09
C LEU A 23 13.55 -15.56 -5.45
N ARG A 24 14.45 -16.26 -4.78
CA ARG A 24 15.89 -16.24 -5.04
C ARG A 24 16.45 -17.64 -4.84
N ASP A 25 17.42 -18.03 -5.67
CA ASP A 25 18.08 -19.34 -5.57
C ASP A 25 17.10 -20.53 -5.53
N SER A 26 16.04 -20.43 -6.34
CA SER A 26 14.94 -21.40 -6.44
C SER A 26 14.13 -21.61 -5.15
N GLU A 27 14.22 -20.70 -4.18
CA GLU A 27 13.50 -20.77 -2.91
C GLU A 27 12.71 -19.48 -2.63
N TRP A 28 11.44 -19.63 -2.25
CA TRP A 28 10.63 -18.55 -1.72
C TRP A 28 10.92 -18.37 -0.23
N ARG A 29 11.24 -17.13 0.16
CA ARG A 29 11.36 -16.74 1.57
C ARG A 29 10.75 -15.37 1.79
N SER A 30 10.49 -15.04 3.05
CA SER A 30 9.77 -13.82 3.43
C SER A 30 10.68 -12.59 3.44
N VAL A 31 10.05 -11.42 3.51
CA VAL A 31 10.68 -10.16 3.90
C VAL A 31 10.41 -9.93 5.39
N CYS A 32 11.41 -9.49 6.14
CA CYS A 32 11.23 -9.16 7.54
C CYS A 32 10.49 -7.83 7.71
N ASP A 33 9.65 -7.72 8.73
CA ASP A 33 8.89 -6.48 8.99
C ASP A 33 9.63 -5.46 9.87
N ASP A 34 10.85 -5.76 10.32
CA ASP A 34 11.74 -4.79 10.96
C ASP A 34 11.99 -3.60 10.03
N TYR A 35 11.67 -2.40 10.53
CA TYR A 35 11.67 -1.13 9.77
C TYR A 35 10.77 -1.09 8.53
N TRP A 36 9.82 -2.00 8.37
CA TRP A 36 8.89 -1.99 7.22
C TRP A 36 7.96 -0.77 7.23
N THR A 37 8.06 0.08 6.22
CA THR A 37 7.38 1.37 6.12
C THR A 37 6.42 1.43 4.93
N TYR A 38 5.65 2.52 4.85
CA TYR A 38 4.75 2.78 3.73
C TYR A 38 5.52 2.98 2.43
N GLU A 39 6.73 3.54 2.50
CA GLU A 39 7.65 3.71 1.39
C GLU A 39 8.05 2.35 0.80
N ASP A 40 8.39 1.37 1.64
CA ASP A 40 8.70 0.01 1.19
C ASP A 40 7.49 -0.67 0.53
N ALA A 41 6.32 -0.51 1.16
CA ALA A 41 5.08 -1.07 0.65
C ALA A 41 4.67 -0.47 -0.70
N ASN A 42 4.86 0.84 -0.86
CA ASN A 42 4.59 1.55 -2.11
C ASN A 42 5.52 1.08 -3.24
N VAL A 43 6.80 0.82 -2.94
CA VAL A 43 7.75 0.23 -3.90
C VAL A 43 7.29 -1.17 -4.32
N VAL A 44 6.88 -2.02 -3.36
CA VAL A 44 6.33 -3.36 -3.67
C VAL A 44 5.10 -3.27 -4.58
N CYS A 45 4.14 -2.41 -4.24
CA CYS A 45 2.91 -2.26 -5.01
C CYS A 45 3.20 -1.76 -6.42
N ARG A 46 4.06 -0.74 -6.56
CA ARG A 46 4.50 -0.26 -7.88
C ARG A 46 5.22 -1.34 -8.68
N GLN A 47 6.11 -2.11 -8.04
CA GLN A 47 6.82 -3.21 -8.68
C GLN A 47 5.88 -4.30 -9.21
N LEU A 48 4.72 -4.49 -8.56
CA LEU A 48 3.66 -5.42 -8.97
C LEU A 48 2.66 -4.82 -9.97
N GLY A 49 2.82 -3.55 -10.37
CA GLY A 49 1.95 -2.87 -11.33
C GLY A 49 0.73 -2.19 -10.72
N PHE A 50 0.67 -2.04 -9.40
CA PHE A 50 -0.35 -1.26 -8.69
C PHE A 50 0.10 0.20 -8.51
N LEU A 51 -0.77 1.03 -7.93
CA LEU A 51 -0.41 2.39 -7.55
C LEU A 51 0.75 2.36 -6.54
N GLY A 52 1.75 3.21 -6.78
CA GLY A 52 2.91 3.40 -5.90
C GLY A 52 2.62 4.32 -4.70
N PHE A 53 1.37 4.43 -4.29
CA PHE A 53 0.94 5.23 -3.14
C PHE A 53 -0.31 4.61 -2.51
N GLY A 54 -0.55 4.95 -1.24
CA GLY A 54 -1.73 4.49 -0.51
C GLY A 54 -1.72 3.01 -0.14
N ALA A 55 -0.58 2.32 -0.31
CA ALA A 55 -0.43 0.95 0.18
C ALA A 55 -0.58 0.92 1.71
N THR A 56 -1.20 -0.14 2.24
CA THR A 56 -1.28 -0.36 3.69
C THR A 56 -0.38 -1.50 4.11
N LEU A 57 0.23 -1.37 5.30
CA LEU A 57 1.14 -2.38 5.83
C LEU A 57 0.36 -3.56 6.42
N ILE A 58 0.78 -4.77 6.06
CA ILE A 58 0.37 -6.00 6.74
C ILE A 58 1.57 -6.50 7.52
N ARG A 59 1.36 -6.83 8.80
CA ARG A 59 2.38 -7.40 9.67
C ARG A 59 1.80 -8.67 10.28
N MET A 60 2.45 -9.81 10.03
CA MET A 60 1.85 -11.11 10.38
C MET A 60 1.61 -11.25 11.89
N GLY A 61 2.54 -10.78 12.74
CA GLY A 61 2.39 -10.93 14.18
C GLY A 61 2.14 -12.39 14.61
N PHE A 62 1.34 -12.58 15.66
CA PHE A 62 1.20 -13.84 16.44
C PHE A 62 0.73 -15.12 15.70
N PHE A 63 0.38 -15.06 14.42
CA PHE A 63 -0.11 -16.22 13.67
C PHE A 63 1.00 -17.27 13.39
N ASN A 64 0.61 -18.55 13.50
CA ASN A 64 1.38 -19.77 13.20
C ASN A 64 2.85 -19.82 13.64
N ALA A 65 3.09 -20.22 14.90
CA ALA A 65 4.42 -20.40 15.49
C ALA A 65 5.29 -21.52 14.88
N ASN A 66 4.75 -22.34 13.97
CA ASN A 66 5.41 -23.53 13.44
C ASN A 66 6.10 -23.32 12.08
N GLU A 67 5.97 -22.14 11.48
CA GLU A 67 6.66 -21.82 10.22
C GLU A 67 8.18 -21.64 10.43
N PRO A 68 9.03 -22.11 9.49
CA PRO A 68 10.47 -21.96 9.60
C PRO A 68 10.90 -20.49 9.42
N ARG A 69 11.93 -20.07 10.17
CA ARG A 69 12.54 -18.73 10.05
C ARG A 69 13.31 -18.65 8.73
N ARG A 70 12.65 -18.17 7.68
CA ARG A 70 13.24 -18.04 6.35
C ARG A 70 12.94 -16.66 5.80
N TYR A 71 13.96 -15.81 5.78
CA TYR A 71 13.89 -14.45 5.23
C TYR A 71 14.98 -14.24 4.19
N TRP A 72 14.65 -13.51 3.13
CA TRP A 72 15.62 -13.03 2.15
C TRP A 72 16.11 -11.63 2.45
N LEU A 73 15.24 -10.78 3.01
CA LEU A 73 15.50 -9.37 3.25
C LEU A 73 15.12 -9.01 4.70
N ASP A 74 15.87 -8.07 5.26
CA ASP A 74 15.74 -7.52 6.60
C ASP A 74 16.26 -6.08 6.62
N ASP A 75 15.74 -5.26 7.53
CA ASP A 75 15.87 -3.80 7.59
C ASP A 75 15.75 -3.12 6.21
N VAL A 76 14.69 -3.44 5.45
CA VAL A 76 14.44 -2.76 4.17
C VAL A 76 14.06 -1.31 4.43
N LYS A 77 14.71 -0.38 3.74
CA LYS A 77 14.55 1.07 3.96
C LYS A 77 14.54 1.83 2.64
N CYS A 78 13.50 1.62 1.85
CA CYS A 78 13.26 2.35 0.62
C CYS A 78 13.08 3.86 0.89
N ASN A 79 13.47 4.68 -0.08
CA ASN A 79 13.15 6.11 -0.11
C ASN A 79 11.75 6.35 -0.72
N GLY A 80 11.22 5.38 -1.47
CA GLY A 80 9.91 5.42 -2.12
C GLY A 80 9.98 5.54 -3.64
N ASP A 81 11.14 5.86 -4.20
CA ASP A 81 11.36 6.07 -5.64
C ASP A 81 12.02 4.90 -6.35
N GLU A 82 12.43 3.87 -5.60
CA GLU A 82 13.05 2.66 -6.13
C GLU A 82 12.11 1.89 -7.07
N SER A 83 12.63 1.41 -8.20
CA SER A 83 11.87 0.59 -9.16
C SER A 83 11.51 -0.79 -8.63
N SER A 84 12.30 -1.29 -7.68
CA SER A 84 12.19 -2.64 -7.13
C SER A 84 12.60 -2.64 -5.67
N LEU A 85 11.96 -3.51 -4.89
CA LEU A 85 12.29 -3.74 -3.48
C LEU A 85 13.77 -4.11 -3.28
N PHE A 86 14.39 -4.70 -4.29
CA PHE A 86 15.78 -5.15 -4.26
C PHE A 86 16.80 -4.02 -4.44
N ASP A 87 16.35 -2.83 -4.87
CA ASP A 87 17.18 -1.65 -5.03
C ASP A 87 17.23 -0.83 -3.72
N CYS A 88 16.34 -1.14 -2.77
CA CYS A 88 16.28 -0.47 -1.49
C CYS A 88 17.43 -0.91 -0.59
N PRO A 89 18.00 0.00 0.23
CA PRO A 89 18.92 -0.36 1.31
C PRO A 89 18.34 -1.48 2.19
N HIS A 90 19.13 -2.52 2.44
CA HIS A 90 18.77 -3.67 3.28
C HIS A 90 20.03 -4.36 3.83
N ARG A 91 19.92 -5.21 4.86
CA ARG A 91 21.07 -5.87 5.52
C ARG A 91 21.91 -6.80 4.62
N GLY A 92 21.34 -7.19 3.47
CA GLY A 92 21.93 -8.13 2.53
C GLY A 92 21.14 -9.44 2.49
N TRP A 93 21.38 -10.21 1.43
CA TRP A 93 20.58 -11.40 1.14
C TRP A 93 20.74 -12.50 2.18
N GLY A 94 19.63 -12.88 2.82
CA GLY A 94 19.60 -13.92 3.85
C GLY A 94 20.27 -13.52 5.18
N VAL A 95 20.68 -12.26 5.33
CA VAL A 95 21.25 -11.72 6.57
C VAL A 95 20.10 -11.10 7.37
N HIS A 96 19.65 -11.79 8.41
CA HIS A 96 18.54 -11.32 9.23
C HIS A 96 18.64 -11.79 10.68
N ASN A 97 18.03 -11.05 11.61
CA ASN A 97 17.82 -11.49 13.01
C ASN A 97 16.36 -11.85 13.32
N CYS A 98 15.49 -11.84 12.31
CA CYS A 98 14.05 -11.95 12.50
C CYS A 98 13.57 -13.33 12.98
N GLY A 99 12.69 -13.35 13.97
CA GLY A 99 11.90 -14.44 14.51
C GLY A 99 10.86 -14.99 13.52
N ARG A 100 9.98 -15.90 13.97
CA ARG A 100 9.03 -16.61 13.07
C ARG A 100 7.82 -15.77 12.63
N ARG A 101 7.62 -14.61 13.24
CA ARG A 101 6.37 -13.83 13.21
C ARG A 101 6.54 -12.45 12.61
N GLU A 102 7.72 -12.18 12.07
CA GLU A 102 8.15 -10.86 11.61
C GLU A 102 8.09 -10.80 10.10
N ARG A 103 6.98 -11.26 9.51
CA ARG A 103 6.79 -11.29 8.05
C ARG A 103 6.09 -10.01 7.61
N ALA A 104 6.70 -9.29 6.68
CA ALA A 104 6.17 -8.11 6.05
C ALA A 104 5.14 -8.46 4.96
N GLY A 105 4.12 -7.64 4.85
CA GLY A 105 3.07 -7.73 3.83
C GLY A 105 2.57 -6.36 3.42
N VAL A 106 1.77 -6.35 2.36
CA VAL A 106 1.16 -5.15 1.80
C VAL A 106 -0.27 -5.43 1.37
N ASN A 107 -1.08 -4.38 1.32
CA ASN A 107 -2.29 -4.34 0.51
C ASN A 107 -2.19 -3.11 -0.40
N CYS A 108 -2.18 -3.38 -1.70
CA CYS A 108 -1.99 -2.39 -2.75
C CYS A 108 -3.32 -1.77 -3.18
N LEU A 109 -3.27 -0.60 -3.82
CA LEU A 109 -4.43 0.05 -4.43
C LEU A 109 -4.30 0.10 -5.96
N ASN A 110 -5.42 0.00 -6.65
CA ASN A 110 -5.57 0.34 -8.05
C ASN A 110 -6.46 1.58 -8.20
N GLU A 111 -6.62 2.07 -9.43
CA GLU A 111 -7.43 3.27 -9.68
C GLU A 111 -8.90 3.11 -9.25
N SER A 112 -9.48 1.91 -9.37
CA SER A 112 -10.87 1.65 -8.94
C SER A 112 -11.07 1.65 -7.42
N ASP A 113 -9.99 1.58 -6.64
CA ASP A 113 -10.05 1.71 -5.18
C ASP A 113 -10.10 3.15 -4.70
N ILE A 114 -9.87 4.11 -5.61
CA ILE A 114 -9.89 5.53 -5.31
C ILE A 114 -11.17 6.12 -5.88
N ASP A 115 -11.91 6.84 -5.05
CA ASP A 115 -13.15 7.50 -5.45
C ASP A 115 -13.27 8.84 -4.74
N ILE A 116 -14.00 9.77 -5.34
CA ILE A 116 -14.22 11.11 -4.80
C ILE A 116 -15.71 11.41 -4.83
N ARG A 117 -16.22 12.05 -3.78
CA ARG A 117 -17.61 12.50 -3.72
C ARG A 117 -17.73 13.84 -3.02
N ILE A 118 -18.81 14.55 -3.32
CA ILE A 118 -19.29 15.66 -2.52
C ILE A 118 -20.36 15.12 -1.58
N VAL A 119 -20.20 15.38 -0.28
CA VAL A 119 -21.21 15.12 0.73
C VAL A 119 -21.89 16.44 1.06
N ASN A 120 -23.20 16.49 0.84
CA ASN A 120 -24.04 17.61 1.20
C ASN A 120 -25.23 17.14 2.04
N ASP A 121 -25.55 17.93 3.06
CA ASP A 121 -26.77 17.76 3.87
C ASP A 121 -27.94 18.60 3.32
N ASP A 122 -27.68 19.51 2.37
CA ASP A 122 -28.69 20.32 1.69
C ASP A 122 -29.26 19.62 0.46
N ILE A 123 -30.57 19.37 0.48
CA ILE A 123 -31.31 18.72 -0.60
C ILE A 123 -31.53 19.60 -1.83
N PHE A 124 -31.27 20.91 -1.73
CA PHE A 124 -31.43 21.85 -2.84
C PHE A 124 -30.11 22.19 -3.56
N ASP A 125 -28.99 21.69 -3.04
CA ASP A 125 -27.67 21.87 -3.65
C ASP A 125 -26.97 20.52 -3.80
N ASN A 126 -26.71 20.10 -5.03
CA ASN A 126 -25.99 18.86 -5.32
C ASN A 126 -24.59 19.09 -5.91
N ILE A 127 -24.13 20.35 -5.93
CA ILE A 127 -22.85 20.75 -6.53
C ILE A 127 -21.89 21.39 -5.54
N SER A 128 -22.32 21.64 -4.29
CA SER A 128 -21.45 22.08 -3.20
C SER A 128 -21.56 21.17 -1.97
N GLY A 129 -20.52 21.16 -1.14
CA GLY A 129 -20.46 20.34 0.06
C GLY A 129 -19.04 19.98 0.46
N ALA A 130 -18.91 19.11 1.46
CA ALA A 130 -17.62 18.59 1.90
C ALA A 130 -17.09 17.57 0.88
N VAL A 131 -15.82 17.68 0.51
CA VAL A 131 -15.18 16.69 -0.37
C VAL A 131 -14.68 15.52 0.47
N GLU A 132 -15.11 14.31 0.11
CA GLU A 132 -14.61 13.07 0.69
C GLU A 132 -13.88 12.24 -0.36
N LEU A 133 -12.80 11.61 0.07
CA LEU A 133 -12.01 10.68 -0.72
C LEU A 133 -12.21 9.27 -0.15
N ARG A 134 -12.43 8.30 -1.03
CA ARG A 134 -12.32 6.88 -0.71
C ARG A 134 -10.94 6.40 -1.12
N MET A 135 -10.24 5.72 -0.22
CA MET A 135 -9.06 4.93 -0.56
C MET A 135 -9.26 3.51 0.00
N GLY A 136 -9.35 2.52 -0.89
CA GLY A 136 -9.80 1.18 -0.51
C GLY A 136 -11.30 1.20 -0.20
N ASN A 137 -11.68 0.82 1.03
CA ASN A 137 -13.09 0.66 1.42
C ASN A 137 -13.60 1.75 2.38
N GLU A 138 -12.79 2.76 2.68
CA GLU A 138 -13.13 3.79 3.67
C GLU A 138 -13.24 5.17 3.02
N TRP A 139 -14.35 5.85 3.27
CA TRP A 139 -14.53 7.26 2.95
C TRP A 139 -13.99 8.13 4.09
N ARG A 140 -13.22 9.15 3.74
CA ARG A 140 -12.65 10.11 4.70
C ARG A 140 -12.78 11.53 4.15
N SER A 141 -13.15 12.46 5.01
CA SER A 141 -13.21 13.87 4.67
C SER A 141 -11.81 14.44 4.48
N LEU A 142 -11.62 15.29 3.47
CA LEU A 142 -10.36 15.98 3.26
C LEU A 142 -10.20 17.12 4.27
N CYS A 143 -8.98 17.28 4.79
CA CYS A 143 -8.67 18.38 5.70
C CYS A 143 -8.72 19.72 4.94
N CYS A 144 -9.39 20.71 5.51
CA CYS A 144 -9.52 22.04 4.90
C CYS A 144 -8.25 22.91 5.02
N ASN A 145 -7.25 22.48 5.79
CA ASN A 145 -5.99 23.20 5.91
C ASN A 145 -5.29 23.24 4.54
N HIS A 146 -4.97 24.45 4.08
CA HIS A 146 -4.39 24.70 2.75
C HIS A 146 -5.28 24.30 1.56
N TRP A 147 -6.56 24.01 1.77
CA TRP A 147 -7.49 23.78 0.67
C TRP A 147 -7.79 25.10 -0.05
N THR A 148 -7.41 25.17 -1.32
CA THR A 148 -7.56 26.35 -2.17
C THR A 148 -8.67 26.19 -3.20
N SER A 149 -9.03 27.29 -3.86
CA SER A 149 -9.91 27.23 -5.03
C SER A 149 -9.33 26.37 -6.15
N GLN A 150 -8.00 26.26 -6.27
CA GLN A 150 -7.38 25.40 -7.27
C GLN A 150 -7.65 23.92 -6.98
N ASP A 151 -7.64 23.52 -5.72
CA ASP A 151 -7.97 22.14 -5.30
C ASP A 151 -9.45 21.83 -5.54
N ALA A 152 -10.34 22.76 -5.19
CA ALA A 152 -11.76 22.66 -5.49
C ALA A 152 -12.02 22.50 -7.01
N ARG A 153 -11.31 23.26 -7.84
CA ARG A 153 -11.41 23.14 -9.31
C ARG A 153 -10.97 21.78 -9.84
N VAL A 154 -10.01 21.13 -9.19
CA VAL A 154 -9.61 19.75 -9.54
C VAL A 154 -10.72 18.78 -9.16
N ALA A 155 -11.24 18.88 -7.93
CA ALA A 155 -12.33 18.04 -7.44
C ALA A 155 -13.60 18.15 -8.31
N CYS A 156 -14.04 19.36 -8.65
CA CYS A 156 -15.18 19.58 -9.53
C CYS A 156 -14.99 18.92 -10.90
N ARG A 157 -13.80 19.05 -11.50
CA ARG A 157 -13.50 18.42 -12.80
C ARG A 157 -13.51 16.89 -12.72
N GLN A 158 -12.97 16.31 -11.64
CA GLN A 158 -12.99 14.85 -11.44
C GLN A 158 -14.42 14.30 -11.30
N LEU A 159 -15.32 15.10 -10.72
CA LEU A 159 -16.74 14.77 -10.59
C LEU A 159 -17.58 15.08 -11.84
N GLY A 160 -16.94 15.58 -12.91
CA GLY A 160 -17.63 15.93 -14.16
C GLY A 160 -18.39 17.25 -14.13
N HIS A 161 -18.11 18.13 -13.16
CA HIS A 161 -18.69 19.47 -13.06
C HIS A 161 -17.78 20.55 -13.67
N SER A 162 -18.38 21.71 -14.03
CA SER A 162 -17.61 22.90 -14.42
C SER A 162 -16.85 23.46 -13.21
N ALA A 163 -15.66 24.00 -13.47
CA ALA A 163 -14.74 24.54 -12.46
C ALA A 163 -14.50 26.05 -12.63
N ASP A 164 -15.31 26.73 -13.43
CA ASP A 164 -15.15 28.15 -13.76
C ASP A 164 -15.98 29.08 -12.85
N GLY A 165 -16.46 28.58 -11.72
CA GLY A 165 -17.19 29.32 -10.68
C GLY A 165 -16.30 29.92 -9.60
#